data_AF-A0A0A1DIC7-F1
#
_entry.id   AF-A0A0A1DIC7-F1
#
_cell.length_a   1.000
_cell.length_b   1.000
_cell.length_c   1.000
_cell.angle_alpha   90.00
_cell.angle_beta   90.00
_cell.angle_gamma   90.00
#
_symmetry.space_group_name_H-M   'P 1'
#
loop_
_entity.id
_entity.type
_entity.pdbx_description
1 polymer ?
#
loop_
_entity_poly.entity_id
_entity_poly.type
_entity_poly.pdbx_seq_one_letter_code
_entity_poly.pdbx_strand_id
1 'polypeptide(L)'
;MGDLVVCPECAHEWSPAEAAAAADEAAAADVVRDAHGTPLTDSDDVIVVKDLPVKGAPKPIKSGTKVRNIRIVAPADRVGDHDLDCKVDGFGPMQLKSSLVRKA
;
A
#
# COMPACT_ATOMS: atom_id res chain seq x y z
N MET A 1 -9.46 -24.22 -26.22
CA MET A 1 -9.49 -25.35 -25.26
C MET A 1 -9.08 -24.75 -23.92
N GLY A 2 -10.03 -24.54 -23.01
CA GLY A 2 -9.72 -24.08 -21.65
C GLY A 2 -9.38 -25.30 -20.82
N ASP A 3 -8.18 -25.33 -20.24
CA ASP A 3 -7.69 -26.43 -19.42
C ASP A 3 -8.36 -26.32 -18.03
N LEU A 4 -9.56 -26.87 -17.87
CA LEU A 4 -10.28 -26.88 -16.61
C LEU A 4 -9.69 -27.98 -15.71
N VAL A 5 -9.29 -27.61 -14.50
CA VAL A 5 -8.82 -28.54 -13.48
C VAL A 5 -9.93 -28.82 -12.49
N VAL A 6 -10.11 -30.11 -12.19
CA VAL A 6 -11.14 -30.61 -11.28
C VAL A 6 -10.47 -31.19 -10.04
N CYS A 7 -10.85 -30.71 -8.86
CA CYS A 7 -10.34 -31.21 -7.59
C CYS A 7 -11.01 -32.55 -7.22
N PRO A 8 -10.28 -33.68 -7.12
CA PRO A 8 -10.88 -35.01 -6.95
C PRO A 8 -11.48 -35.28 -5.55
N GLU A 9 -11.20 -34.41 -4.59
CA GLU A 9 -11.63 -34.52 -3.19
C GLU A 9 -12.91 -33.72 -2.90
N CYS A 10 -13.19 -32.65 -3.66
CA CYS A 10 -14.38 -31.81 -3.47
C CYS A 10 -15.19 -31.54 -4.74
N ALA A 11 -14.79 -32.11 -5.88
CA ALA A 11 -15.41 -31.94 -7.20
C ALA A 11 -15.56 -30.47 -7.64
N HIS A 12 -14.75 -29.56 -7.09
CA HIS A 12 -14.74 -28.18 -7.53
C HIS A 12 -13.97 -28.05 -8.85
N GLU A 13 -14.58 -27.38 -9.81
CA GLU A 13 -14.03 -27.15 -11.15
C GLU A 13 -13.57 -25.69 -11.25
N TRP A 14 -12.31 -25.47 -11.61
CA TRP A 14 -11.80 -24.12 -11.84
C TRP A 14 -10.81 -24.07 -13.01
N SER A 15 -10.66 -22.89 -13.60
CA SER A 15 -9.66 -22.63 -14.64
C SER A 15 -8.38 -22.07 -13.99
N PRO A 16 -7.19 -22.58 -14.34
CA PRO A 16 -5.93 -22.02 -13.86
C PRO A 16 -5.71 -20.59 -14.42
N ALA A 17 -6.33 -20.26 -15.56
CA ALA A 17 -6.32 -18.90 -16.08
C ALA A 17 -7.19 -17.95 -15.25
N GLU A 18 -8.32 -18.41 -14.72
CA GLU A 18 -9.14 -17.63 -13.77
C GLU A 18 -8.47 -17.54 -12.40
N ALA A 19 -7.78 -18.59 -11.94
CA ALA A 19 -6.99 -18.52 -10.72
C ALA A 19 -5.81 -17.53 -10.85
N ALA A 20 -5.17 -17.47 -12.02
CA ALA A 20 -4.13 -16.49 -12.31
C ALA A 20 -4.70 -15.06 -12.42
N ALA A 21 -5.86 -14.89 -13.06
CA ALA A 21 -6.54 -13.59 -13.14
C ALA A 21 -7.06 -13.11 -11.77
N ALA A 22 -7.56 -14.02 -10.93
CA ALA A 22 -7.97 -13.73 -9.57
C ALA A 22 -6.77 -13.41 -8.67
N ALA A 23 -5.59 -14.00 -8.92
CA ALA A 23 -4.35 -13.62 -8.24
C ALA A 23 -3.89 -12.21 -8.66
N ASP A 24 -4.04 -11.85 -9.94
CA ASP A 24 -3.75 -10.50 -10.45
C ASP A 24 -4.74 -9.47 -9.89
N GLU A 25 -6.03 -9.82 -9.78
CA GLU A 25 -7.08 -8.98 -9.20
C GLU A 25 -6.95 -8.87 -7.67
N ALA A 26 -6.49 -9.91 -6.98
CA ALA A 26 -6.12 -9.85 -5.56
C ALA A 26 -4.88 -8.97 -5.33
N ALA A 27 -3.91 -8.99 -6.25
CA ALA A 27 -2.81 -8.03 -6.25
C ALA A 27 -3.30 -6.60 -6.52
N ALA A 28 -4.41 -6.42 -7.24
CA ALA A 28 -5.06 -5.12 -7.45
C ALA A 28 -5.94 -4.66 -6.26
N ALA A 29 -6.44 -5.58 -5.42
CA ALA A 29 -7.33 -5.28 -4.30
C ALA A 29 -6.62 -4.68 -3.08
N ASP A 30 -5.32 -4.95 -2.89
CA ASP A 30 -4.50 -4.36 -1.82
C ASP A 30 -3.74 -3.09 -2.28
N VAL A 31 -4.08 -2.59 -3.46
CA VAL A 31 -3.42 -1.39 -4.01
C VAL A 31 -3.83 -0.16 -3.21
N VAL A 32 -2.98 0.21 -2.25
CA VAL A 32 -3.11 1.49 -1.55
C VAL A 32 -2.90 2.61 -2.55
N ARG A 33 -3.90 3.48 -2.67
CA ARG A 33 -3.85 4.64 -3.56
C ARG A 33 -3.46 5.89 -2.81
N ASP A 34 -2.64 6.73 -3.42
CA ASP A 34 -2.27 8.04 -2.88
C ASP A 34 -3.45 9.03 -2.93
N ALA A 35 -3.25 10.25 -2.43
CA ALA A 35 -4.23 11.34 -2.48
C ALA A 35 -4.77 11.67 -3.89
N HIS A 36 -4.00 11.40 -4.95
CA HIS A 36 -4.36 11.59 -6.36
C HIS A 36 -4.91 10.32 -7.04
N GLY A 37 -5.02 9.20 -6.32
CA GLY A 37 -5.54 7.95 -6.88
C GLY A 37 -4.50 7.10 -7.61
N THR A 38 -3.21 7.42 -7.49
CA THR A 38 -2.11 6.63 -8.07
C THR A 38 -1.88 5.38 -7.22
N PRO A 39 -1.74 4.20 -7.85
CA PRO A 39 -1.37 2.98 -7.15
C PRO A 39 0.05 3.10 -6.57
N LEU A 40 0.17 2.86 -5.26
CA LEU A 40 1.44 2.76 -4.56
C LEU A 40 1.86 1.29 -4.47
N THR A 41 3.17 1.08 -4.54
CA THR A 41 3.81 -0.24 -4.40
C THR A 41 4.76 -0.21 -3.22
N ASP A 42 5.07 -1.38 -2.66
CA ASP A 42 6.12 -1.47 -1.65
C ASP A 42 7.47 -0.96 -2.20
N SER A 43 8.25 -0.36 -1.32
CA SER A 43 9.55 0.28 -1.58
C SER A 43 9.54 1.48 -2.55
N ASP A 44 8.39 2.05 -2.88
CA ASP A 44 8.29 3.28 -3.69
C ASP A 44 8.65 4.55 -2.87
N ASP A 45 8.79 5.67 -3.58
CA ASP A 45 9.08 6.99 -3.00
C ASP A 45 7.82 7.85 -3.06
N VAL A 46 7.46 8.50 -1.95
CA VAL A 46 6.29 9.39 -1.89
C VAL A 46 6.65 10.77 -1.37
N ILE A 47 5.81 11.75 -1.66
CA ILE A 47 5.94 13.13 -1.24
C ILE A 47 4.72 13.49 -0.40
N VAL A 48 4.94 14.12 0.74
CA VAL A 48 3.86 14.61 1.59
C VAL A 48 3.21 15.84 0.96
N VAL A 49 1.89 15.83 0.78
CA VAL A 49 1.17 16.94 0.13
C VAL A 49 0.75 18.05 1.09
N LYS A 50 0.75 17.79 2.40
CA LYS A 50 0.26 18.74 3.41
C LYS A 50 1.15 18.79 4.65
N ASP A 51 1.32 19.98 5.21
CA ASP A 51 2.13 20.18 6.41
C ASP A 51 1.53 19.47 7.61
N LEU A 52 2.31 18.58 8.23
CA LEU A 52 1.90 17.78 9.38
C LEU A 52 2.73 18.16 10.61
N PRO A 53 2.12 18.73 11.66
CA PRO A 53 2.80 18.90 12.94
C PRO A 53 2.91 17.54 13.64
N VAL A 54 4.15 17.10 13.90
CA VAL A 54 4.40 15.83 14.58
C VAL A 54 4.51 16.10 16.09
N LYS A 55 3.64 15.44 16.86
CA LYS A 55 3.68 15.55 18.32
C LYS A 55 4.94 14.86 18.84
N GLY A 56 5.84 15.63 19.47
CA GLY A 56 7.11 15.12 20.02
C GLY A 56 8.35 15.45 19.18
N ALA A 57 8.19 16.06 17.99
CA ALA A 57 9.32 16.55 17.20
C ALA A 57 9.31 18.09 17.15
N PRO A 58 10.49 18.74 17.19
CA PRO A 58 10.59 20.20 17.20
C PRO A 58 10.28 20.84 15.84
N LYS A 59 10.23 20.06 14.76
CA LYS A 59 9.96 20.53 13.40
C LYS A 59 8.70 19.84 12.87
N PRO A 60 7.79 20.55 12.19
CA PRO A 60 6.73 19.92 11.41
C PRO A 60 7.31 19.27 10.14
N ILE A 61 6.66 18.22 9.64
CA ILE A 61 6.92 17.70 8.30
C ILE A 61 6.26 18.68 7.33
N LYS A 62 7.06 19.32 6.49
CA LYS A 62 6.55 20.30 5.52
C LYS A 62 6.00 19.59 4.30
N SER A 63 5.01 20.21 3.66
CA SER A 63 4.60 19.84 2.31
C SER A 63 5.82 19.85 1.37
N GLY A 64 5.94 18.83 0.52
CA GLY A 64 7.10 18.60 -0.35
C GLY A 64 8.22 17.76 0.26
N THR A 65 8.08 17.28 1.50
CA THR A 65 9.07 16.36 2.10
C THR A 65 9.00 15.01 1.41
N LYS A 66 10.15 14.54 0.89
CA LYS A 66 10.28 13.22 0.27
C LYS A 66 10.43 12.15 1.35
N VAL A 67 9.58 11.15 1.28
CA VAL A 67 9.53 9.97 2.14
C VAL A 67 9.92 8.78 1.28
N ARG A 68 10.85 7.97 1.78
CA ARG A 68 11.42 6.86 1.01
C ARG A 68 11.07 5.54 1.67
N ASN A 69 11.13 4.48 0.88
CA ASN A 69 10.93 3.11 1.35
C ASN A 69 9.57 2.93 2.03
N ILE A 70 8.49 3.21 1.28
CA ILE A 70 7.14 2.95 1.78
C ILE A 70 6.89 1.44 1.87
N ARG A 71 6.14 1.02 2.88
CA ARG A 71 5.62 -0.32 3.05
C ARG A 71 4.14 -0.22 3.28
N ILE A 72 3.37 -0.91 2.44
CA ILE A 72 1.93 -1.03 2.61
C ILE A 72 1.67 -1.93 3.81
N VAL A 73 0.91 -1.44 4.78
CA VAL A 73 0.57 -2.19 6.00
C VAL A 73 -0.76 -2.88 5.78
N ALA A 74 -0.74 -4.21 5.80
CA ALA A 74 -1.94 -5.02 5.68
C ALA A 74 -2.94 -4.70 6.80
N PRO A 75 -4.25 -4.89 6.59
CA PRO A 75 -5.29 -4.59 7.58
C PRO A 75 -5.12 -5.31 8.93
N ALA A 76 -4.32 -6.38 8.99
CA ALA A 76 -4.00 -7.11 10.22
C ALA A 76 -3.01 -6.37 11.16
N ASP A 77 -2.14 -5.52 10.62
CA ASP A 77 -1.09 -4.79 11.35
C ASP A 77 -1.39 -3.28 11.46
N ARG A 78 -2.59 -2.87 11.06
CA ARG A 78 -2.98 -1.47 10.96
C ARG A 78 -3.18 -0.85 12.35
N VAL A 79 -2.28 0.05 12.76
CA VAL A 79 -2.41 0.79 14.03
C VAL A 79 -3.29 2.03 13.80
N GLY A 80 -4.60 1.84 13.94
CA GLY A 80 -5.60 2.90 13.75
C GLY A 80 -5.90 3.15 12.27
N ASP A 81 -5.71 4.39 11.83
CA ASP A 81 -6.06 4.89 10.48
C ASP A 81 -4.79 5.17 9.64
N HIS A 82 -3.71 4.43 9.90
CA HIS A 82 -2.47 4.53 9.13
C HIS A 82 -2.26 3.28 8.29
N ASP A 83 -2.16 3.46 6.98
CA ASP A 83 -2.06 2.37 6.01
C ASP A 83 -0.64 2.20 5.44
N LEU A 84 0.26 3.17 5.67
CA LEU A 84 1.60 3.19 5.11
C LEU A 84 2.65 3.32 6.22
N ASP A 85 3.57 2.38 6.31
CA ASP A 85 4.80 2.51 7.10
C ASP A 85 5.89 3.06 6.19
N CYS A 86 6.65 4.05 6.65
CA CYS A 86 7.61 4.73 5.80
C CYS A 86 8.74 5.34 6.61
N LYS A 87 9.84 5.70 5.94
CA LYS A 87 10.97 6.34 6.60
C LYS A 87 11.15 7.76 6.09
N VAL A 88 11.09 8.71 7.02
CA VAL A 88 11.29 10.13 6.75
C VAL A 88 12.69 10.54 7.16
N ASP A 89 13.40 11.22 6.26
CA ASP A 89 14.75 11.73 6.54
C ASP A 89 14.71 12.77 7.67
N GLY A 90 15.50 12.55 8.72
CA GLY A 90 15.54 13.41 9.91
C GLY A 90 14.48 13.13 11.00
N PHE A 91 13.47 12.30 10.74
CA PHE A 91 12.46 11.90 11.74
C PHE A 91 12.48 10.41 12.07
N GLY A 92 12.91 9.54 11.13
CA GLY A 92 12.97 8.09 11.33
C GLY A 92 11.76 7.34 10.75
N PRO A 93 11.48 6.11 11.23
CA PRO A 93 10.32 5.33 10.79
C PRO A 93 9.03 5.95 11.34
N MET A 94 8.03 6.12 10.48
CA MET A 94 6.75 6.73 10.79
C MET A 94 5.64 6.09 9.98
N GLN A 95 4.45 5.98 10.58
CA GLN A 95 3.25 5.54 9.89
C GLN A 95 2.43 6.76 9.43
N LEU A 96 2.01 6.76 8.17
CA LEU A 96 1.25 7.82 7.52
C LEU A 96 -0.01 7.25 6.86
N LYS A 97 -0.98 8.13 6.64
CA LYS A 97 -2.18 7.81 5.85
C LYS A 97 -1.91 8.07 4.37
N SER A 98 -2.40 7.18 3.51
CA SER A 98 -2.30 7.27 2.05
C SER A 98 -2.91 8.56 1.47
N SER A 99 -3.94 9.11 2.12
CA SER A 99 -4.59 10.37 1.71
C SER A 99 -3.72 11.64 1.89
N LEU A 100 -2.57 11.54 2.55
CA LEU A 100 -1.67 12.67 2.83
C LEU A 100 -0.36 12.61 2.05
N VAL A 101 -0.19 11.56 1.25
CA VAL A 101 1.00 11.34 0.44
C VAL A 101 0.61 11.28 -1.04
N ARG A 102 1.58 11.58 -1.88
CA ARG A 102 1.52 11.54 -3.33
C ARG A 102 2.72 10.74 -3.85
N LYS A 103 2.55 9.97 -4.92
CA LYS A 103 3.70 9.35 -5.60
C LYS A 103 4.69 10.41 -6.11
N ALA A 104 5.98 10.20 -5.84
CA ALA A 104 7.04 11.16 -6.17
C ALA A 104 7.28 11.30 -7.68
#